data_AF-A0A535P0R4-F1
#
_entry.id   AF-A0A535P0R4-F1
#
_cell.length_a   1.000
_cell.length_b   1.000
_cell.length_c   1.000
_cell.angle_alpha   90.00
_cell.angle_beta   90.00
_cell.angle_gamma   90.00
#
_symmetry.space_group_name_H-M   'P 1'
#
loop_
_entity.id
_entity.type
_entity.pdbx_description
1 polymer ?
#
loop_
_entity_poly.entity_id
_entity_poly.type
_entity_poly.pdbx_seq_one_letter_code
_entity_poly.pdbx_strand_id
1 'polypeptide(L)'
;MINENGKIAPAPWVPYTRAGCDVGAVATANTILENTGIDIPTVFGTGSPEAAEVTANPAQAFADFVGIGVHCAQGSDVCQAANHGRPDLLPDEPSGYVGFNGLFGAKYVDPVIKPSGPMTDLDGNVIQDATGHVGFPGFDGMEATVSLSWVAQMQESGIPVTYAYISDAHDGHGTSGNIHFAYGPGEAGYTQQLADYDAAFQKFFDRLAADGINKSNTLFVFTVDEGDHFVGDAPTPAGCDGVTTPCSYNRVGEINADLRRMIRTQFGDTTTFSVHSDDAPTVYVNGNPGRTDPTVRQLERESAQLSWLNPYTGQVQNGITVALADPVEEKILHMVTADPFRTPTFTLFADPDWFLFATGGAACATPAACATIPARTNQSFAWNHGDIQDEIASTWVGYVGPGVQHLTNSDVWSDHTDVRPTMLSLLNLVDDYRHDGRVVFEIMDDSVLPASMKTDRATLQHLAQVYKQISASFGDLAMTTLVVST
;
A
#
# COMPACT_ATOMS: atom_id res chain seq x y z
N MET A 1 4.29 -10.60 -9.55
CA MET A 1 3.74 -9.76 -10.64
C MET A 1 4.44 -10.12 -11.95
N ILE A 2 3.74 -10.10 -13.09
CA ILE A 2 4.36 -10.31 -14.42
C ILE A 2 4.28 -9.02 -15.25
N ASN A 3 5.31 -8.75 -16.05
CA ASN A 3 5.37 -7.60 -16.97
C ASN A 3 4.85 -7.97 -18.37
N GLU A 4 4.82 -7.00 -19.28
CA GLU A 4 4.29 -7.11 -20.64
C GLU A 4 5.01 -8.14 -21.53
N ASN A 5 6.19 -8.60 -21.09
CA ASN A 5 6.96 -9.65 -21.77
C ASN A 5 6.71 -11.05 -21.17
N GLY A 6 5.75 -11.18 -20.25
CA GLY A 6 5.45 -12.42 -19.53
C GLY A 6 6.53 -12.84 -18.53
N LYS A 7 7.29 -11.86 -18.03
CA LYS A 7 8.43 -12.04 -17.12
C LYS A 7 8.10 -11.53 -15.72
N ILE A 8 8.70 -12.08 -14.68
CA ILE A 8 8.55 -11.51 -13.32
C ILE A 8 9.01 -10.05 -13.36
N ALA A 9 8.21 -9.15 -12.78
CA ALA A 9 8.57 -7.74 -12.69
C ALA A 9 9.90 -7.57 -11.92
N PRO A 10 10.82 -6.70 -12.37
CA PRO A 10 12.10 -6.50 -11.71
C PRO A 10 11.95 -6.12 -10.24
N ALA A 11 12.87 -6.61 -9.42
CA ALA A 11 12.77 -6.43 -7.98
C ALA A 11 13.28 -5.05 -7.53
N PRO A 12 12.59 -4.41 -6.56
CA PRO A 12 12.93 -3.04 -6.18
C PRO A 12 14.29 -2.89 -5.47
N TRP A 13 14.87 -3.97 -4.94
CA TRP A 13 16.14 -3.91 -4.20
C TRP A 13 17.40 -4.00 -5.09
N VAL A 14 17.26 -4.41 -6.35
CA VAL A 14 18.39 -4.80 -7.22
C VAL A 14 19.40 -3.68 -7.49
N PRO A 15 19.01 -2.42 -7.75
CA PRO A 15 19.98 -1.34 -7.93
C PRO A 15 20.88 -1.12 -6.71
N TYR A 16 20.36 -1.37 -5.51
CA TYR A 16 21.10 -1.20 -4.26
C TYR A 16 22.05 -2.36 -3.98
N THR A 17 21.57 -3.61 -4.10
CA THR A 17 22.39 -4.80 -3.84
C THR A 17 23.53 -4.94 -4.84
N ARG A 18 23.31 -4.56 -6.11
CA ARG A 18 24.38 -4.48 -7.12
C ARG A 18 25.39 -3.37 -6.84
N ALA A 19 24.97 -2.30 -6.18
CA ALA A 19 25.87 -1.24 -5.71
C ALA A 19 26.64 -1.62 -4.43
N GLY A 20 26.39 -2.82 -3.87
CA GLY A 20 27.08 -3.31 -2.68
C GLY A 20 26.35 -3.02 -1.37
N CYS A 21 25.08 -2.62 -1.42
CA CYS A 21 24.28 -2.30 -0.23
C CYS A 21 23.24 -3.37 0.06
N ASP A 22 23.18 -3.83 1.31
CA ASP A 22 22.08 -4.66 1.80
C ASP A 22 20.80 -3.81 1.93
N VAL A 23 19.65 -4.45 1.65
CA VAL A 23 18.33 -3.82 1.68
C VAL A 23 17.44 -4.56 2.68
N GLY A 24 17.08 -3.88 3.76
CA GLY A 24 16.11 -4.36 4.74
C GLY A 24 14.67 -4.00 4.35
N ALA A 25 13.75 -4.92 4.60
CA ALA A 25 12.32 -4.73 4.38
C ALA A 25 11.54 -5.14 5.63
N VAL A 26 10.66 -4.25 6.08
CA VAL A 26 9.83 -4.39 7.28
C VAL A 26 8.37 -4.23 6.87
N ALA A 27 7.63 -5.33 6.88
CA ALA A 27 6.22 -5.44 6.48
C ALA A 27 5.91 -4.88 5.07
N THR A 28 6.91 -4.73 4.21
CA THR A 28 6.73 -4.17 2.87
C THR A 28 6.37 -5.28 1.89
N ALA A 29 5.11 -5.27 1.42
CA ALA A 29 4.56 -6.32 0.56
C ALA A 29 5.44 -6.65 -0.66
N ASN A 30 5.42 -7.90 -1.11
CA ASN A 30 6.24 -8.42 -2.21
C ASN A 30 7.77 -8.35 -2.05
N THR A 31 8.29 -7.89 -0.90
CA THR A 31 9.73 -7.85 -0.58
C THR A 31 10.10 -8.68 0.65
N ILE A 32 9.10 -9.33 1.26
CA ILE A 32 9.23 -10.24 2.40
C ILE A 32 8.37 -11.48 2.14
N LEU A 33 8.44 -12.48 3.02
CA LEU A 33 7.52 -13.62 2.96
C LEU A 33 6.19 -13.20 3.60
N GLU A 34 5.08 -13.51 2.95
CA GLU A 34 3.73 -13.05 3.32
C GLU A 34 2.81 -14.23 3.68
N ASN A 35 3.17 -15.43 3.23
CA ASN A 35 2.34 -16.63 3.34
C ASN A 35 3.17 -17.86 3.71
N THR A 36 2.94 -18.40 4.91
CA THR A 36 3.66 -19.58 5.40
C THR A 36 3.41 -20.85 4.57
N GLY A 37 2.27 -20.95 3.89
CA GLY A 37 1.89 -22.12 3.10
C GLY A 37 2.56 -22.20 1.73
N ILE A 38 2.93 -21.07 1.13
CA ILE A 38 3.53 -21.02 -0.22
C ILE A 38 4.99 -20.60 -0.15
N ASP A 39 5.33 -19.61 0.67
CA ASP A 39 6.64 -18.99 0.64
C ASP A 39 7.68 -19.86 1.33
N ILE A 40 7.33 -20.51 2.43
CA ILE A 40 8.25 -21.37 3.19
C ILE A 40 8.71 -22.57 2.36
N PRO A 41 7.82 -23.34 1.72
CA PRO A 41 8.26 -24.37 0.78
C PRO A 41 9.09 -23.85 -0.39
N THR A 42 8.83 -22.63 -0.85
CA THR A 42 9.52 -22.03 -2.01
C THR A 42 10.95 -21.59 -1.66
N VAL A 43 11.14 -20.93 -0.51
CA VAL A 43 12.44 -20.37 -0.10
C VAL A 43 13.29 -21.38 0.65
N PHE A 44 12.70 -22.15 1.56
CA PHE A 44 13.44 -23.09 2.43
C PHE A 44 13.34 -24.55 1.95
N GLY A 45 12.35 -24.87 1.13
CA GLY A 45 12.08 -26.22 0.62
C GLY A 45 10.98 -26.94 1.43
N THR A 46 10.22 -27.81 0.76
CA THR A 46 9.07 -28.54 1.35
C THR A 46 9.42 -29.47 2.52
N GLY A 47 10.66 -29.94 2.61
CA GLY A 47 11.15 -30.83 3.68
C GLY A 47 12.02 -30.14 4.73
N SER A 48 12.01 -28.81 4.77
CA SER A 48 12.84 -28.00 5.67
C SER A 48 12.33 -28.01 7.12
N PRO A 49 13.19 -27.73 8.11
CA PRO A 49 12.75 -27.45 9.49
C PRO A 49 11.66 -26.38 9.60
N GLU A 50 11.73 -25.36 8.74
CA GLU A 50 10.79 -24.25 8.64
C GLU A 50 9.41 -24.76 8.20
N ALA A 51 9.34 -25.60 7.16
CA ALA A 51 8.10 -26.23 6.74
C ALA A 51 7.53 -27.18 7.81
N ALA A 52 8.39 -27.84 8.59
CA ALA A 52 7.97 -28.66 9.72
C ALA A 52 7.36 -27.81 10.85
N GLU A 53 7.91 -26.62 11.10
CA GLU A 53 7.37 -25.66 12.07
C GLU A 53 6.02 -25.10 11.64
N VAL A 54 5.85 -24.75 10.37
CA VAL A 54 4.53 -24.34 9.82
C VAL A 54 3.46 -25.39 10.11
N THR A 55 3.81 -26.68 10.03
CA THR A 55 2.89 -27.78 10.33
C THR A 55 2.66 -27.96 11.84
N ALA A 56 3.70 -27.83 12.65
CA ALA A 56 3.65 -28.13 14.09
C ALA A 56 3.15 -26.97 14.95
N ASN A 57 3.50 -25.74 14.59
CA ASN A 57 3.19 -24.51 15.31
C ASN A 57 2.95 -23.35 14.31
N PRO A 58 1.80 -23.34 13.60
CA PRO A 58 1.55 -22.38 12.53
C PRO A 58 1.54 -20.91 13.00
N ALA A 59 1.14 -20.63 14.24
CA ALA A 59 1.13 -19.27 14.78
C ALA A 59 2.56 -18.76 15.05
N GLN A 60 3.41 -19.55 15.71
CA GLN A 60 4.83 -19.19 15.85
C GLN A 60 5.52 -19.11 14.48
N ALA A 61 5.23 -20.02 13.55
CA ALA A 61 5.82 -19.98 12.21
C ALA A 61 5.47 -18.68 11.47
N PHE A 62 4.27 -18.14 11.68
CA PHE A 62 3.91 -16.84 11.15
C PHE A 62 4.79 -15.72 11.74
N ALA A 63 4.90 -15.66 13.07
CA ALA A 63 5.77 -14.69 13.74
C ALA A 63 7.27 -14.85 13.35
N ASP A 64 7.72 -16.08 13.14
CA ASP A 64 9.12 -16.39 12.85
C ASP A 64 9.52 -16.03 11.42
N PHE A 65 8.64 -16.22 10.44
CA PHE A 65 9.02 -16.20 9.02
C PHE A 65 8.40 -15.10 8.17
N VAL A 66 7.28 -14.52 8.59
CA VAL A 66 6.57 -13.50 7.80
C VAL A 66 7.07 -12.11 8.15
N GLY A 67 6.92 -11.16 7.22
CA GLY A 67 6.95 -9.74 7.52
C GLY A 67 8.33 -9.08 7.56
N ILE A 68 9.42 -9.82 7.80
CA ILE A 68 10.77 -9.24 7.92
C ILE A 68 11.71 -9.89 6.91
N GLY A 69 12.56 -9.10 6.25
CA GLY A 69 13.54 -9.63 5.31
C GLY A 69 14.75 -8.70 5.09
N VAL A 70 15.84 -9.28 4.61
CA VAL A 70 17.03 -8.56 4.14
C VAL A 70 17.48 -9.18 2.81
N HIS A 71 17.55 -8.36 1.76
CA HIS A 71 18.16 -8.73 0.49
C HIS A 71 19.59 -8.23 0.47
N CYS A 72 20.56 -9.13 0.43
CA CYS A 72 21.96 -8.75 0.59
C CYS A 72 22.68 -8.56 -0.74
N ALA A 73 23.62 -7.61 -0.73
CA ALA A 73 24.67 -7.54 -1.71
C ALA A 73 25.50 -8.83 -1.74
N GLN A 74 26.14 -9.09 -2.89
CA GLN A 74 27.01 -10.25 -3.04
C GLN A 74 28.13 -10.24 -2.00
N GLY A 75 28.25 -11.35 -1.27
CA GLY A 75 29.30 -11.54 -0.27
C GLY A 75 29.06 -10.83 1.07
N SER A 76 27.88 -10.23 1.29
CA SER A 76 27.54 -9.68 2.61
C SER A 76 27.64 -10.75 3.70
N ASP A 77 28.23 -10.37 4.84
CA ASP A 77 28.29 -11.19 6.04
C ASP A 77 26.89 -11.44 6.64
N VAL A 78 25.93 -10.53 6.41
CA VAL A 78 24.56 -10.59 6.95
C VAL A 78 23.83 -11.83 6.44
N CYS A 79 23.84 -12.06 5.11
CA CYS A 79 23.14 -13.20 4.49
C CYS A 79 24.06 -14.41 4.21
N GLN A 80 25.08 -14.62 5.03
CA GLN A 80 25.91 -15.84 4.93
C GLN A 80 25.13 -17.09 5.35
N ALA A 81 25.56 -18.24 4.85
CA ALA A 81 24.99 -19.54 5.22
C ALA A 81 25.02 -19.79 6.75
N ALA A 82 26.00 -19.23 7.47
CA ALA A 82 26.08 -19.32 8.93
C ALA A 82 24.92 -18.61 9.65
N ASN A 83 24.39 -17.55 9.04
CA ASN A 83 23.19 -16.84 9.49
C ASN A 83 21.92 -17.39 8.86
N HIS A 84 22.01 -18.53 8.17
CA HIS A 84 20.90 -19.17 7.47
C HIS A 84 20.42 -18.43 6.21
N GLY A 85 21.29 -17.64 5.58
CA GLY A 85 21.00 -17.02 4.29
C GLY A 85 20.56 -18.02 3.23
N ARG A 86 19.66 -17.59 2.34
CA ARG A 86 19.12 -18.37 1.22
C ARG A 86 19.38 -17.65 -0.09
N PRO A 87 19.53 -18.37 -1.22
CA PRO A 87 19.60 -17.73 -2.53
C PRO A 87 18.42 -16.78 -2.73
N ASP A 88 18.70 -15.52 -3.06
CA ASP A 88 17.67 -14.53 -3.42
C ASP A 88 17.45 -14.61 -4.93
N LEU A 89 16.42 -15.34 -5.34
CA LEU A 89 16.26 -15.80 -6.71
C LEU A 89 15.36 -14.86 -7.52
N LEU A 90 15.96 -14.17 -8.48
CA LEU A 90 15.25 -13.36 -9.47
C LEU A 90 15.57 -13.86 -10.89
N PRO A 91 14.89 -14.93 -11.37
CA PRO A 91 15.25 -15.62 -12.61
C PRO A 91 15.05 -14.78 -13.87
N ASP A 92 14.15 -13.78 -13.81
CA ASP A 92 13.82 -12.89 -14.92
C ASP A 92 14.41 -11.48 -14.76
N GLU A 93 15.26 -11.26 -13.74
CA GLU A 93 15.89 -9.96 -13.53
C GLU A 93 16.75 -9.57 -14.75
N PRO A 94 16.53 -8.38 -15.33
CA PRO A 94 17.39 -7.86 -16.39
C PRO A 94 18.87 -7.95 -16.00
N SER A 95 19.74 -8.32 -16.95
CA SER A 95 21.18 -8.52 -16.71
C SER A 95 21.56 -9.64 -15.71
N GLY A 96 20.58 -10.36 -15.14
CA GLY A 96 20.76 -11.49 -14.23
C GLY A 96 21.04 -11.12 -12.78
N TYR A 97 20.67 -12.01 -11.85
CA TYR A 97 20.79 -11.80 -10.40
C TYR A 97 21.28 -13.07 -9.69
N VAL A 98 22.50 -13.49 -10.02
CA VAL A 98 23.09 -14.75 -9.52
C VAL A 98 24.05 -14.48 -8.38
N GLY A 99 24.06 -15.32 -7.34
CA GLY A 99 25.01 -15.24 -6.22
C GLY A 99 24.64 -14.22 -5.14
N PHE A 100 23.44 -13.63 -5.23
CA PHE A 100 22.84 -12.84 -4.17
C PHE A 100 22.08 -13.76 -3.20
N ASN A 101 22.09 -13.40 -1.92
CA ASN A 101 21.38 -14.12 -0.88
C ASN A 101 20.45 -13.17 -0.14
N GLY A 102 19.41 -13.73 0.48
CA GLY A 102 18.53 -13.04 1.38
C GLY A 102 18.42 -13.74 2.72
N LEU A 103 17.91 -13.02 3.71
CA LEU A 103 17.58 -13.48 5.04
C LEU A 103 16.10 -13.17 5.26
N PHE A 104 15.32 -14.16 5.68
CA PHE A 104 13.86 -14.04 5.69
C PHE A 104 13.28 -14.48 7.03
N GLY A 105 12.40 -13.66 7.60
CA GLY A 105 11.77 -13.89 8.89
C GLY A 105 12.55 -13.31 10.06
N ALA A 106 11.81 -12.83 11.07
CA ALA A 106 12.36 -12.36 12.34
C ALA A 106 13.28 -13.41 12.99
N LYS A 107 12.95 -14.71 12.84
CA LYS A 107 13.76 -15.82 13.37
C LYS A 107 15.22 -15.80 12.90
N TYR A 108 15.46 -15.37 11.67
CA TYR A 108 16.80 -15.35 11.09
C TYR A 108 17.39 -13.94 11.00
N VAL A 109 16.56 -12.91 10.83
CA VAL A 109 17.01 -11.51 10.79
C VAL A 109 17.39 -10.99 12.18
N ASP A 110 16.54 -11.18 13.19
CA ASP A 110 16.73 -10.58 14.52
C ASP A 110 18.04 -10.98 15.19
N PRO A 111 18.50 -12.25 15.15
CA PRO A 111 19.78 -12.63 15.75
C PRO A 111 21.00 -11.94 15.12
N VAL A 112 20.89 -11.50 13.86
CA VAL A 112 21.98 -10.81 13.14
C VAL A 112 22.01 -9.33 13.53
N ILE A 113 20.84 -8.68 13.57
CA ILE A 113 20.75 -7.23 13.82
C ILE A 113 20.69 -6.88 15.31
N LYS A 114 20.24 -7.80 16.18
CA LYS A 114 20.14 -7.63 17.62
C LYS A 114 20.54 -8.91 18.37
N PRO A 115 21.83 -9.28 18.38
CA PRO A 115 22.30 -10.51 19.01
C PRO A 115 22.14 -10.54 20.55
N SER A 116 21.80 -9.41 21.18
CA SER A 116 21.69 -9.28 22.64
C SER A 116 20.35 -9.71 23.23
N GLY A 117 19.37 -10.09 22.42
CA GLY A 117 18.05 -10.51 22.91
C GLY A 117 16.96 -10.40 21.84
N PRO A 118 15.69 -10.64 22.21
CA PRO A 118 14.57 -10.50 21.27
C PRO A 118 14.45 -9.06 20.77
N MET A 119 13.85 -8.86 19.60
CA MET A 119 13.50 -7.52 19.13
C MET A 119 12.52 -6.83 20.07
N THR A 120 12.68 -5.52 20.17
CA THR A 120 11.84 -4.66 21.01
C THR A 120 11.38 -3.46 20.19
N ASP A 121 10.21 -2.93 20.51
CA ASP A 121 9.74 -1.65 19.98
C ASP A 121 10.65 -0.49 20.47
N LEU A 122 10.37 0.73 20.00
CA LEU A 122 11.09 1.94 20.42
C LEU A 122 10.91 2.28 21.93
N ASP A 123 9.96 1.64 22.61
CA ASP A 123 9.72 1.78 24.05
C ASP A 123 10.38 0.69 24.90
N GLY A 124 11.04 -0.28 24.26
CA GLY A 124 11.75 -1.37 24.91
C GLY A 124 10.87 -2.58 25.27
N ASN A 125 9.63 -2.64 24.80
CA ASN A 125 8.76 -3.80 24.95
C ASN A 125 9.14 -4.87 23.92
N VAL A 126 9.13 -6.15 24.32
CA VAL A 126 9.39 -7.25 23.38
C VAL A 126 8.29 -7.30 22.33
N ILE A 127 8.68 -7.33 21.05
CA ILE A 127 7.73 -7.45 19.96
C ILE A 127 7.28 -8.91 19.84
N GLN A 128 5.98 -9.10 19.84
CA GLN A 128 5.31 -10.39 19.80
C GLN A 128 3.88 -10.21 19.29
N ASP A 129 3.28 -11.28 18.78
CA ASP A 129 1.86 -11.27 18.44
C ASP A 129 0.96 -11.19 19.69
N ALA A 130 -0.34 -11.02 19.48
CA ALA A 130 -1.34 -10.88 20.53
C ALA A 130 -1.46 -12.11 21.47
N THR A 131 -0.89 -13.24 21.08
CA THR A 131 -0.87 -14.49 21.84
C THR A 131 0.48 -14.81 22.46
N GLY A 132 1.48 -13.94 22.30
CA GLY A 132 2.79 -14.03 22.91
C GLY A 132 3.85 -14.76 22.10
N HIS A 133 3.65 -14.98 20.79
CA HIS A 133 4.70 -15.48 19.92
C HIS A 133 5.67 -14.34 19.57
N VAL A 134 6.90 -14.43 20.06
CA VAL A 134 7.96 -13.44 19.77
C VAL A 134 8.33 -13.50 18.29
N GLY A 135 8.41 -12.33 17.64
CA GLY A 135 8.68 -12.21 16.21
C GLY A 135 7.78 -11.15 15.56
N PHE A 136 7.47 -11.31 14.28
CA PHE A 136 6.56 -10.46 13.54
C PHE A 136 5.14 -10.50 14.16
N PRO A 137 4.56 -9.35 14.57
CA PRO A 137 3.29 -9.32 15.29
C PRO A 137 2.05 -9.49 14.39
N GLY A 138 2.23 -9.43 13.07
CA GLY A 138 1.14 -9.26 12.10
C GLY A 138 1.19 -7.88 11.46
N PHE A 139 0.61 -7.74 10.26
CA PHE A 139 0.64 -6.48 9.50
C PHE A 139 -0.07 -5.34 10.23
N ASP A 140 -1.19 -5.64 10.89
CA ASP A 140 -1.96 -4.68 11.68
C ASP A 140 -1.28 -4.32 13.03
N GLY A 141 -0.25 -5.09 13.43
CA GLY A 141 0.57 -4.82 14.62
C GLY A 141 1.87 -4.09 14.31
N MET A 142 1.94 -3.41 13.16
CA MET A 142 3.12 -2.66 12.70
C MET A 142 2.94 -1.18 12.97
N GLU A 143 2.48 -0.84 14.19
CA GLU A 143 2.41 0.55 14.66
C GLU A 143 3.82 1.19 14.63
N ALA A 144 3.88 2.53 14.62
CA ALA A 144 5.13 3.25 14.36
C ALA A 144 6.31 2.85 15.26
N THR A 145 6.10 2.57 16.55
CA THR A 145 7.18 2.13 17.46
C THR A 145 7.74 0.75 17.13
N VAL A 146 6.96 -0.10 16.47
CA VAL A 146 7.32 -1.46 16.07
C VAL A 146 8.12 -1.41 14.77
N SER A 147 7.56 -0.86 13.70
CA SER A 147 8.22 -0.79 12.39
C SER A 147 9.55 -0.03 12.44
N LEU A 148 9.53 1.15 13.07
CA LEU A 148 10.71 2.01 13.13
C LEU A 148 11.83 1.43 14.01
N SER A 149 11.52 0.52 14.93
CA SER A 149 12.56 -0.13 15.73
C SER A 149 13.38 -1.13 14.92
N TRP A 150 12.74 -1.91 14.03
CA TRP A 150 13.44 -2.77 13.07
C TRP A 150 14.25 -1.95 12.07
N VAL A 151 13.68 -0.86 11.54
CA VAL A 151 14.42 0.05 10.64
C VAL A 151 15.68 0.58 11.31
N ALA A 152 15.57 1.11 12.53
CA ALA A 152 16.73 1.62 13.27
C ALA A 152 17.76 0.52 13.50
N GLN A 153 17.32 -0.66 13.95
CA GLN A 153 18.21 -1.78 14.23
C GLN A 153 18.93 -2.29 12.98
N MET A 154 18.26 -2.34 11.82
CA MET A 154 18.86 -2.70 10.54
C MET A 154 19.95 -1.68 10.13
N GLN A 155 19.64 -0.39 10.21
CA GLN A 155 20.58 0.70 9.88
C GLN A 155 21.82 0.66 10.79
N GLU A 156 21.63 0.48 12.10
CA GLU A 156 22.69 0.34 13.10
C GLU A 156 23.57 -0.91 12.88
N SER A 157 23.01 -1.93 12.23
CA SER A 157 23.68 -3.20 11.94
C SER A 157 24.32 -3.25 10.55
N GLY A 158 24.41 -2.09 9.87
CA GLY A 158 25.09 -1.98 8.58
C GLY A 158 24.24 -2.38 7.38
N ILE A 159 22.90 -2.36 7.50
CA ILE A 159 21.96 -2.48 6.38
C ILE A 159 21.47 -1.06 6.01
N PRO A 160 22.10 -0.40 5.03
CA PRO A 160 21.96 1.04 4.83
C PRO A 160 20.68 1.46 4.07
N VAL A 161 19.99 0.52 3.42
CA VAL A 161 18.73 0.78 2.70
C VAL A 161 17.62 0.03 3.42
N THR A 162 16.59 0.74 3.87
CA THR A 162 15.50 0.13 4.66
C THR A 162 14.16 0.66 4.20
N TYR A 163 13.22 -0.25 3.96
CA TYR A 163 11.81 0.05 3.68
C TYR A 163 10.95 -0.44 4.84
N ALA A 164 9.94 0.34 5.21
CA ALA A 164 9.00 -0.06 6.23
C ALA A 164 7.58 0.38 5.89
N TYR A 165 6.64 -0.53 6.12
CA TYR A 165 5.23 -0.23 6.28
C TYR A 165 4.96 0.16 7.73
N ILE A 166 4.03 1.09 7.94
CA ILE A 166 3.53 1.49 9.25
C ILE A 166 2.01 1.38 9.15
N SER A 167 1.37 0.68 10.10
CA SER A 167 -0.08 0.57 10.18
C SER A 167 -0.73 1.95 10.21
N ASP A 168 -1.96 2.05 9.72
CA ASP A 168 -2.68 3.33 9.70
C ASP A 168 -2.84 3.92 11.12
N ALA A 169 -3.30 5.17 11.19
CA ALA A 169 -3.55 5.81 12.47
C ALA A 169 -5.04 5.84 12.85
N HIS A 170 -5.90 5.49 11.90
CA HIS A 170 -7.33 5.73 11.96
C HIS A 170 -8.10 4.51 12.52
N ASP A 171 -7.46 3.35 12.62
CA ASP A 171 -7.93 2.16 13.28
C ASP A 171 -7.26 1.94 14.64
N GLY A 172 -8.05 1.50 15.61
CA GLY A 172 -7.51 0.97 16.85
C GLY A 172 -7.02 -0.46 16.64
N HIS A 173 -5.72 -0.69 16.83
CA HIS A 173 -5.02 -1.99 16.64
C HIS A 173 -4.92 -2.86 17.92
N GLY A 174 -5.25 -2.29 19.08
CA GLY A 174 -5.27 -2.98 20.37
C GLY A 174 -3.91 -3.48 20.86
N THR A 175 -3.71 -4.79 20.89
CA THR A 175 -2.44 -5.42 21.27
C THR A 175 -1.93 -6.22 20.09
N SER A 176 -0.93 -5.69 19.40
CA SER A 176 -0.31 -6.33 18.23
C SER A 176 -1.32 -6.60 17.11
N GLY A 177 -2.12 -5.61 16.73
CA GLY A 177 -3.07 -5.71 15.61
C GLY A 177 -4.19 -6.73 15.79
N ASN A 178 -4.60 -7.00 17.03
CA ASN A 178 -5.59 -8.05 17.31
C ASN A 178 -7.05 -7.59 17.16
N ILE A 179 -7.24 -6.28 16.97
CA ILE A 179 -8.52 -5.64 16.72
C ILE A 179 -8.34 -4.63 15.58
N HIS A 180 -9.41 -4.33 14.89
CA HIS A 180 -9.47 -3.31 13.86
C HIS A 180 -10.71 -2.47 14.13
N PHE A 181 -10.54 -1.42 14.94
CA PHE A 181 -11.62 -0.56 15.40
C PHE A 181 -11.57 0.80 14.70
N ALA A 182 -12.36 0.98 13.63
CA ALA A 182 -12.38 2.22 12.88
C ALA A 182 -12.78 3.41 13.75
N TYR A 183 -11.83 4.31 14.01
CA TYR A 183 -12.08 5.60 14.64
C TYR A 183 -12.61 6.61 13.62
N GLY A 184 -13.49 7.51 14.05
CA GLY A 184 -13.84 8.68 13.26
C GLY A 184 -12.83 9.83 13.47
N PRO A 185 -12.72 10.76 12.52
CA PRO A 185 -11.87 11.94 12.62
C PRO A 185 -12.07 12.67 13.95
N GLY A 186 -10.97 12.97 14.66
CA GLY A 186 -11.00 13.69 15.93
C GLY A 186 -11.60 12.92 17.11
N GLU A 187 -11.89 11.62 16.99
CA GLU A 187 -12.12 10.80 18.16
C GLU A 187 -10.84 10.70 19.00
N ALA A 188 -11.03 10.51 20.31
CA ALA A 188 -9.92 10.49 21.25
C ALA A 188 -8.89 9.38 20.95
N GLY A 189 -9.35 8.21 20.50
CA GLY A 189 -8.46 7.10 20.11
C GLY A 189 -7.57 7.47 18.92
N TYR A 190 -8.17 7.95 17.83
CA TYR A 190 -7.44 8.41 16.65
C TYR A 190 -6.43 9.53 17.01
N THR A 191 -6.88 10.54 17.74
CA THR A 191 -6.00 11.67 18.10
C THR A 191 -4.83 11.23 18.99
N GLN A 192 -5.07 10.28 19.89
CA GLN A 192 -4.01 9.69 20.72
C GLN A 192 -3.01 8.90 19.85
N GLN A 193 -3.49 8.09 18.92
CA GLN A 193 -2.63 7.29 18.03
C GLN A 193 -1.75 8.17 17.12
N LEU A 194 -2.29 9.26 16.58
CA LEU A 194 -1.51 10.26 15.85
C LEU A 194 -0.40 10.88 16.72
N ALA A 195 -0.71 11.21 17.98
CA ALA A 195 0.27 11.73 18.92
C ALA A 195 1.35 10.69 19.29
N ASP A 196 0.95 9.42 19.41
CA ASP A 196 1.87 8.31 19.68
C ASP A 196 2.80 8.05 18.48
N TYR A 197 2.30 8.18 17.26
CA TYR A 197 3.11 8.08 16.04
C TYR A 197 4.10 9.24 15.92
N ASP A 198 3.67 10.48 16.19
CA ASP A 198 4.58 11.64 16.24
C ASP A 198 5.71 11.43 17.26
N ALA A 199 5.37 10.95 18.46
CA ALA A 199 6.35 10.62 19.48
C ALA A 199 7.29 9.46 19.06
N ALA A 200 6.78 8.46 18.34
CA ALA A 200 7.58 7.36 17.80
C ALA A 200 8.59 7.84 16.75
N PHE A 201 8.17 8.70 15.82
CA PHE A 201 9.07 9.31 14.85
C PHE A 201 10.15 10.16 15.53
N GLN A 202 9.81 10.94 16.56
CA GLN A 202 10.79 11.68 17.35
C GLN A 202 11.84 10.74 17.98
N LYS A 203 11.40 9.66 18.65
CA LYS A 203 12.31 8.65 19.23
C LYS A 203 13.19 8.00 18.16
N PHE A 204 12.62 7.66 17.02
CA PHE A 204 13.33 7.07 15.90
C PHE A 204 14.44 7.98 15.38
N PHE A 205 14.14 9.25 15.11
CA PHE A 205 15.14 10.20 14.63
C PHE A 205 16.20 10.52 15.68
N ASP A 206 15.83 10.63 16.96
CA ASP A 206 16.79 10.82 18.06
C ASP A 206 17.74 9.62 18.19
N ARG A 207 17.21 8.39 18.06
CA ARG A 207 18.00 7.15 18.06
C ARG A 207 19.00 7.12 16.91
N LEU A 208 18.53 7.31 15.67
CA LEU A 208 19.41 7.35 14.49
C LEU A 208 20.48 8.45 14.60
N ALA A 209 20.09 9.64 15.07
CA ALA A 209 21.02 10.75 15.23
C ALA A 209 22.11 10.47 16.27
N ALA A 210 21.80 9.70 17.33
CA ALA A 210 22.79 9.27 18.32
C ALA A 210 23.91 8.41 17.70
N ASP A 211 23.58 7.64 16.66
CA ASP A 211 24.54 6.85 15.87
C ASP A 211 25.08 7.60 14.65
N GLY A 212 24.80 8.90 14.54
CA GLY A 212 25.29 9.76 13.47
C GLY A 212 24.56 9.62 12.14
N ILE A 213 23.42 8.91 12.11
CA ILE A 213 22.55 8.76 10.94
C ILE A 213 21.52 9.89 10.95
N ASN A 214 21.58 10.81 10.00
CA ASN A 214 20.69 11.97 9.95
C ASN A 214 20.61 12.57 8.54
N LYS A 215 19.84 13.66 8.37
CA LYS A 215 19.61 14.29 7.07
C LYS A 215 20.87 14.78 6.33
N SER A 216 22.03 14.84 7.00
CA SER A 216 23.30 15.22 6.35
C SER A 216 23.98 14.08 5.60
N ASN A 217 23.59 12.83 5.86
CA ASN A 217 24.18 11.63 5.24
C ASN A 217 23.16 10.56 4.81
N THR A 218 21.88 10.73 5.15
CA THR A 218 20.82 9.77 4.82
C THR A 218 19.71 10.47 4.04
N LEU A 219 19.20 9.80 3.01
CA LEU A 219 17.97 10.17 2.34
C LEU A 219 16.79 9.48 3.06
N PHE A 220 15.92 10.27 3.66
CA PHE A 220 14.63 9.84 4.19
C PHE A 220 13.54 10.17 3.19
N VAL A 221 12.66 9.20 2.94
CA VAL A 221 11.48 9.35 2.09
C VAL A 221 10.29 8.82 2.84
N PHE A 222 9.25 9.64 2.97
CA PHE A 222 8.00 9.28 3.62
C PHE A 222 6.85 9.56 2.66
N THR A 223 5.92 8.64 2.57
CA THR A 223 4.71 8.75 1.75
C THR A 223 3.65 7.85 2.37
N VAL A 224 2.42 8.03 1.93
CA VAL A 224 1.36 7.02 2.05
C VAL A 224 1.23 6.29 0.71
N ASP A 225 0.69 5.08 0.72
CA ASP A 225 0.29 4.33 -0.47
C ASP A 225 -0.99 4.89 -1.08
N GLU A 226 -1.93 5.32 -0.25
CA GLU A 226 -3.17 6.03 -0.63
C GLU A 226 -3.69 6.94 0.50
N GLY A 227 -4.71 7.74 0.21
CA GLY A 227 -5.53 8.42 1.22
C GLY A 227 -6.80 7.63 1.51
N ASP A 228 -7.63 8.13 2.42
CA ASP A 228 -8.85 7.45 2.86
C ASP A 228 -10.05 8.40 2.98
N HIS A 229 -11.23 7.89 2.68
CA HIS A 229 -12.51 8.54 2.90
C HIS A 229 -13.25 7.98 4.11
N PHE A 230 -13.54 8.84 5.08
CA PHE A 230 -14.30 8.46 6.27
C PHE A 230 -15.80 8.38 6.02
N VAL A 231 -16.42 7.25 6.37
CA VAL A 231 -17.86 7.01 6.30
C VAL A 231 -18.50 7.00 7.68
N GLY A 232 -19.25 8.05 7.99
CA GLY A 232 -19.94 8.18 9.27
C GLY A 232 -20.98 9.30 9.32
N ASP A 233 -21.73 9.35 10.41
CA ASP A 233 -22.63 10.48 10.69
C ASP A 233 -21.83 11.78 10.88
N ALA A 234 -22.49 12.94 10.88
CA ALA A 234 -21.84 14.19 11.24
C ALA A 234 -21.28 14.14 12.69
N PRO A 235 -20.08 14.72 12.93
CA PRO A 235 -19.47 14.66 14.25
C PRO A 235 -20.22 15.47 15.30
N THR A 236 -20.13 15.03 16.55
CA THR A 236 -20.72 15.70 17.73
C THR A 236 -19.69 15.85 18.87
N PRO A 237 -19.71 16.97 19.62
CA PRO A 237 -20.54 18.16 19.41
C PRO A 237 -20.15 18.91 18.12
N ALA A 238 -21.08 19.69 17.56
CA ALA A 238 -20.80 20.47 16.36
C ALA A 238 -19.60 21.41 16.58
N GLY A 239 -18.64 21.40 15.65
CA GLY A 239 -17.40 22.18 15.75
C GLY A 239 -16.34 21.57 16.66
N CYS A 240 -16.47 20.30 17.06
CA CYS A 240 -15.34 19.54 17.61
C CYS A 240 -14.18 19.50 16.60
N ASP A 241 -12.96 19.43 17.12
CA ASP A 241 -11.72 19.50 16.34
C ASP A 241 -10.74 18.35 16.67
N GLY A 242 -11.11 17.45 17.60
CA GLY A 242 -10.27 16.36 18.09
C GLY A 242 -9.13 16.80 19.01
N VAL A 243 -8.62 18.01 18.85
CA VAL A 243 -7.47 18.54 19.60
C VAL A 243 -7.90 19.19 20.91
N THR A 244 -8.86 20.12 20.85
CA THR A 244 -9.38 20.83 22.03
C THR A 244 -10.69 20.24 22.52
N THR A 245 -11.52 19.77 21.58
CA THR A 245 -12.82 19.16 21.82
C THR A 245 -12.88 17.85 21.04
N PRO A 246 -12.85 16.69 21.73
CA PRO A 246 -12.99 15.40 21.08
C PRO A 246 -14.30 15.29 20.29
N CYS A 247 -14.22 14.68 19.11
CA CYS A 247 -15.37 14.32 18.31
C CYS A 247 -15.93 12.96 18.73
N SER A 248 -17.21 12.76 18.45
CA SER A 248 -17.91 11.49 18.61
C SER A 248 -19.02 11.36 17.57
N TYR A 249 -19.35 10.13 17.20
CA TYR A 249 -20.21 9.82 16.07
C TYR A 249 -21.34 8.87 16.49
N ASN A 250 -22.54 9.10 15.96
CA ASN A 250 -23.69 8.23 16.24
C ASN A 250 -23.60 6.90 15.46
N ARG A 251 -23.23 6.97 14.19
CA ARG A 251 -22.88 5.82 13.34
C ARG A 251 -21.53 6.06 12.69
N VAL A 252 -20.77 4.99 12.56
CA VAL A 252 -19.47 4.91 11.89
C VAL A 252 -19.46 3.58 11.16
N GLY A 253 -19.16 3.60 9.87
CA GLY A 253 -19.08 2.41 9.05
C GLY A 253 -19.38 2.67 7.58
N GLU A 254 -18.60 2.05 6.71
CA GLU A 254 -18.88 1.98 5.27
C GLU A 254 -20.29 1.41 4.98
N ILE A 255 -20.88 1.78 3.83
CA ILE A 255 -22.10 1.16 3.34
C ILE A 255 -21.72 -0.13 2.61
N ASN A 256 -21.80 -1.25 3.32
CA ASN A 256 -21.55 -2.57 2.74
C ASN A 256 -22.70 -3.01 1.83
N ALA A 257 -22.40 -3.16 0.54
CA ALA A 257 -23.39 -3.37 -0.50
C ALA A 257 -23.05 -4.53 -1.48
N ASP A 258 -24.03 -5.41 -1.70
CA ASP A 258 -23.91 -6.53 -2.65
C ASP A 258 -24.31 -6.11 -4.06
N LEU A 259 -23.32 -5.65 -4.83
CA LEU A 259 -23.48 -5.13 -6.19
C LEU A 259 -24.25 -6.12 -7.08
N ARG A 260 -23.88 -7.41 -7.06
CA ARG A 260 -24.52 -8.42 -7.93
C ARG A 260 -25.98 -8.66 -7.59
N ARG A 261 -26.34 -8.65 -6.31
CA ARG A 261 -27.74 -8.80 -5.89
C ARG A 261 -28.55 -7.52 -6.10
N MET A 262 -27.93 -6.33 -5.94
CA MET A 262 -28.56 -5.05 -6.23
C MET A 262 -28.91 -4.92 -7.72
N ILE A 263 -27.97 -5.20 -8.62
CA ILE A 263 -28.19 -5.20 -10.08
C ILE A 263 -29.34 -6.15 -10.46
N ARG A 264 -29.32 -7.38 -9.93
CA ARG A 264 -30.40 -8.36 -10.15
C ARG A 264 -31.76 -7.83 -9.68
N THR A 265 -31.80 -7.11 -8.58
CA THR A 265 -33.06 -6.64 -7.99
C THR A 265 -33.63 -5.47 -8.76
N GLN A 266 -32.79 -4.53 -9.17
CA GLN A 266 -33.21 -3.31 -9.84
C GLN A 266 -33.49 -3.52 -11.34
N PHE A 267 -32.71 -4.37 -12.00
CA PHE A 267 -32.75 -4.53 -13.47
C PHE A 267 -33.17 -5.93 -13.93
N GLY A 268 -33.18 -6.92 -13.05
CA GLY A 268 -33.45 -8.31 -13.41
C GLY A 268 -32.29 -9.01 -14.11
N ASP A 269 -31.12 -8.37 -14.20
CA ASP A 269 -29.94 -8.96 -14.80
C ASP A 269 -29.35 -10.07 -13.89
N THR A 270 -29.04 -11.20 -14.52
CA THR A 270 -28.50 -12.40 -13.86
C THR A 270 -27.09 -12.73 -14.30
N THR A 271 -26.44 -11.81 -15.02
CA THR A 271 -25.04 -11.90 -15.44
C THR A 271 -24.18 -12.29 -14.25
N THR A 272 -23.37 -13.33 -14.43
CA THR A 272 -22.51 -13.85 -13.38
C THR A 272 -21.14 -13.21 -13.51
N PHE A 273 -20.82 -12.38 -12.53
CA PHE A 273 -19.51 -11.74 -12.37
C PHE A 273 -19.03 -11.87 -10.92
N SER A 274 -17.73 -11.72 -10.73
CA SER A 274 -17.08 -11.48 -9.43
C SER A 274 -16.50 -10.08 -9.39
N VAL A 275 -16.16 -9.61 -8.20
CA VAL A 275 -15.46 -8.35 -8.02
C VAL A 275 -14.24 -8.55 -7.12
N HIS A 276 -13.21 -7.71 -7.29
CA HIS A 276 -12.40 -7.32 -6.14
C HIS A 276 -13.31 -6.40 -5.29
N SER A 277 -13.60 -6.80 -4.04
CA SER A 277 -14.51 -6.02 -3.20
C SER A 277 -13.81 -4.76 -2.75
N ASP A 278 -14.43 -3.61 -3.00
CA ASP A 278 -13.77 -2.30 -2.92
C ASP A 278 -14.83 -1.17 -3.05
N ASP A 279 -14.47 0.08 -2.80
CA ASP A 279 -15.29 1.24 -3.24
C ASP A 279 -15.07 1.55 -4.73
N ALA A 280 -13.96 1.10 -5.32
CA ALA A 280 -13.73 1.04 -6.76
C ALA A 280 -13.67 -0.42 -7.30
N PRO A 281 -14.76 -1.22 -7.22
CA PRO A 281 -14.69 -2.64 -7.50
C PRO A 281 -14.34 -2.94 -8.97
N THR A 282 -13.25 -3.68 -9.16
CA THR A 282 -12.91 -4.24 -10.48
C THR A 282 -13.82 -5.44 -10.77
N VAL A 283 -14.54 -5.41 -11.91
CA VAL A 283 -15.55 -6.41 -12.26
C VAL A 283 -15.00 -7.44 -13.25
N TYR A 284 -15.15 -8.73 -12.92
CA TYR A 284 -14.73 -9.84 -13.78
C TYR A 284 -15.95 -10.66 -14.21
N VAL A 285 -16.33 -10.54 -15.48
CA VAL A 285 -17.44 -11.31 -16.04
C VAL A 285 -16.95 -12.70 -16.48
N ASN A 286 -17.68 -13.74 -16.08
CA ASN A 286 -17.31 -15.12 -16.38
C ASN A 286 -17.14 -15.34 -17.89
N GLY A 287 -16.02 -15.95 -18.27
CA GLY A 287 -15.69 -16.24 -19.67
C GLY A 287 -14.88 -15.15 -20.37
N ASN A 288 -14.52 -14.07 -19.67
CA ASN A 288 -13.75 -12.93 -20.18
C ASN A 288 -14.28 -12.40 -21.53
N PRO A 289 -15.57 -12.00 -21.59
CA PRO A 289 -16.17 -11.44 -22.79
C PRO A 289 -15.45 -10.16 -23.22
N GLY A 290 -15.34 -9.94 -24.54
CA GLY A 290 -14.74 -8.72 -25.06
C GLY A 290 -15.58 -7.48 -24.79
N ARG A 291 -14.96 -6.30 -24.76
CA ARG A 291 -15.60 -5.03 -24.40
C ARG A 291 -16.87 -4.64 -25.18
N THR A 292 -17.07 -5.16 -26.37
CA THR A 292 -18.27 -4.89 -27.19
C THR A 292 -19.38 -5.93 -27.01
N ASP A 293 -19.21 -6.89 -26.09
CA ASP A 293 -20.22 -7.89 -25.80
C ASP A 293 -21.51 -7.20 -25.31
N PRO A 294 -22.69 -7.49 -25.90
CA PRO A 294 -23.93 -6.83 -25.53
C PRO A 294 -24.32 -7.01 -24.05
N THR A 295 -23.96 -8.14 -23.44
CA THR A 295 -24.24 -8.45 -22.03
C THR A 295 -23.39 -7.58 -21.12
N VAL A 296 -22.09 -7.46 -21.42
CA VAL A 296 -21.16 -6.57 -20.68
C VAL A 296 -21.61 -5.12 -20.80
N ARG A 297 -21.90 -4.66 -22.03
CA ARG A 297 -22.38 -3.29 -22.25
C ARG A 297 -23.69 -3.00 -21.55
N GLN A 298 -24.55 -4.00 -21.38
CA GLN A 298 -25.77 -3.86 -20.60
C GLN A 298 -25.48 -3.75 -19.11
N LEU A 299 -24.62 -4.63 -18.57
CA LEU A 299 -24.20 -4.60 -17.18
C LEU A 299 -23.53 -3.26 -16.79
N GLU A 300 -22.67 -2.69 -17.64
CA GLU A 300 -22.06 -1.37 -17.41
C GLU A 300 -23.13 -0.27 -17.33
N ARG A 301 -24.12 -0.26 -18.24
CA ARG A 301 -25.22 0.73 -18.22
C ARG A 301 -26.09 0.59 -16.96
N GLU A 302 -26.35 -0.63 -16.53
CA GLU A 302 -27.13 -0.90 -15.32
C GLU A 302 -26.35 -0.49 -14.06
N SER A 303 -25.05 -0.75 -14.04
CA SER A 303 -24.16 -0.32 -12.96
C SER A 303 -24.09 1.21 -12.89
N ALA A 304 -24.00 1.91 -14.02
CA ALA A 304 -24.07 3.38 -14.08
C ALA A 304 -25.41 3.94 -13.56
N GLN A 305 -26.51 3.20 -13.76
CA GLN A 305 -27.86 3.61 -13.37
C GLN A 305 -28.26 3.14 -11.98
N LEU A 306 -27.36 2.46 -11.26
CA LEU A 306 -27.65 1.87 -9.97
C LEU A 306 -28.10 2.95 -8.99
N SER A 307 -29.23 2.70 -8.33
CA SER A 307 -29.78 3.58 -7.32
C SER A 307 -30.36 2.75 -6.20
N TRP A 308 -30.07 3.11 -4.95
CA TRP A 308 -30.47 2.31 -3.81
C TRP A 308 -30.82 3.16 -2.60
N LEU A 309 -31.57 2.58 -1.66
CA LEU A 309 -31.86 3.25 -0.39
C LEU A 309 -30.56 3.38 0.41
N ASN A 310 -30.06 4.60 0.58
CA ASN A 310 -28.88 4.88 1.38
C ASN A 310 -29.24 4.72 2.88
N PRO A 311 -28.55 3.85 3.63
CA PRO A 311 -28.85 3.58 5.04
C PRO A 311 -28.50 4.74 5.99
N TYR A 312 -27.62 5.65 5.60
CA TYR A 312 -27.36 6.89 6.35
C TYR A 312 -28.53 7.86 6.27
N THR A 313 -29.05 8.11 5.06
CA THR A 313 -30.05 9.17 4.82
C THR A 313 -31.50 8.70 4.83
N GLY A 314 -31.73 7.39 4.62
CA GLY A 314 -33.07 6.83 4.42
C GLY A 314 -33.74 7.29 3.13
N GLN A 315 -32.99 7.81 2.17
CA GLN A 315 -33.46 8.23 0.85
C GLN A 315 -32.81 7.38 -0.25
N VAL A 316 -33.48 7.28 -1.42
CA VAL A 316 -32.87 6.64 -2.58
C VAL A 316 -31.78 7.56 -3.13
N GLN A 317 -30.53 7.07 -3.09
CA GLN A 317 -29.38 7.70 -3.72
C GLN A 317 -29.28 7.23 -5.17
N ASN A 318 -29.15 8.18 -6.08
CA ASN A 318 -28.72 7.93 -7.46
C ASN A 318 -27.24 8.29 -7.58
N GLY A 319 -26.55 7.79 -8.60
CA GLY A 319 -25.12 8.06 -8.77
C GLY A 319 -24.29 7.37 -7.70
N ILE A 320 -24.68 6.15 -7.30
CA ILE A 320 -23.81 5.26 -6.51
C ILE A 320 -22.54 4.94 -7.29
N THR A 321 -22.65 4.86 -8.62
CA THR A 321 -21.52 4.81 -9.54
C THR A 321 -21.23 6.22 -10.02
N VAL A 322 -20.04 6.74 -9.71
CA VAL A 322 -19.63 8.10 -10.13
C VAL A 322 -18.81 8.08 -11.42
N ALA A 323 -18.09 6.99 -11.70
CA ALA A 323 -17.40 6.77 -12.95
C ALA A 323 -17.29 5.28 -13.35
N LEU A 324 -17.06 5.02 -14.64
CA LEU A 324 -16.83 3.68 -15.19
C LEU A 324 -15.67 3.70 -16.18
N ALA A 325 -14.79 2.70 -16.05
CA ALA A 325 -13.71 2.45 -16.99
C ALA A 325 -13.92 1.12 -17.72
N ASP A 326 -14.21 1.17 -19.02
CA ASP A 326 -14.11 -0.01 -19.89
C ASP A 326 -12.63 -0.36 -20.16
N PRO A 327 -12.29 -1.47 -20.82
CA PRO A 327 -10.90 -1.84 -21.08
C PRO A 327 -10.06 -0.83 -21.90
N VAL A 328 -10.70 0.14 -22.57
CA VAL A 328 -9.98 1.25 -23.22
C VAL A 328 -9.63 2.33 -22.21
N GLU A 329 -10.57 2.70 -21.35
CA GLU A 329 -10.31 3.67 -20.28
C GLU A 329 -9.35 3.11 -19.22
N GLU A 330 -9.53 1.85 -18.80
CA GLU A 330 -8.59 1.17 -17.89
C GLU A 330 -7.16 1.20 -18.42
N LYS A 331 -6.98 1.13 -19.75
CA LYS A 331 -5.66 1.24 -20.36
C LYS A 331 -5.08 2.65 -20.23
N ILE A 332 -5.91 3.69 -20.33
CA ILE A 332 -5.50 5.08 -20.15
C ILE A 332 -5.15 5.33 -18.67
N LEU A 333 -5.89 4.71 -17.75
CA LEU A 333 -5.67 4.78 -16.30
C LEU A 333 -4.52 3.88 -15.80
N HIS A 334 -3.83 3.15 -16.69
CA HIS A 334 -2.76 2.21 -16.34
C HIS A 334 -3.22 0.99 -15.49
N MET A 335 -4.48 0.59 -15.61
CA MET A 335 -5.10 -0.52 -14.88
C MET A 335 -5.09 -1.85 -15.65
N VAL A 336 -4.57 -1.88 -16.88
CA VAL A 336 -4.42 -3.11 -17.67
C VAL A 336 -3.14 -3.82 -17.28
N THR A 337 -3.27 -5.05 -16.78
CA THR A 337 -2.13 -5.87 -16.38
C THR A 337 -1.61 -6.71 -17.55
N ALA A 338 -0.37 -7.18 -17.45
CA ALA A 338 0.18 -8.09 -18.46
C ALA A 338 -0.40 -9.51 -18.41
N ASP A 339 -1.06 -9.88 -17.30
CA ASP A 339 -1.82 -11.12 -17.20
C ASP A 339 -3.26 -10.86 -17.66
N PRO A 340 -3.70 -11.36 -18.83
CA PRO A 340 -5.06 -11.12 -19.29
C PRO A 340 -6.13 -11.71 -18.36
N PHE A 341 -5.78 -12.62 -17.44
CA PHE A 341 -6.70 -13.12 -16.42
C PHE A 341 -6.82 -12.23 -15.18
N ARG A 342 -5.92 -11.25 -15.03
CA ARG A 342 -5.95 -10.23 -13.97
C ARG A 342 -6.34 -8.85 -14.49
N THR A 343 -6.69 -8.74 -15.78
CA THR A 343 -7.28 -7.53 -16.33
C THR A 343 -8.80 -7.61 -16.11
N PRO A 344 -9.42 -6.60 -15.47
CA PRO A 344 -10.86 -6.60 -15.28
C PRO A 344 -11.63 -6.54 -16.61
N THR A 345 -12.92 -6.89 -16.57
CA THR A 345 -13.82 -6.67 -17.71
C THR A 345 -14.19 -5.20 -17.84
N PHE A 346 -14.38 -4.53 -16.71
CA PHE A 346 -14.47 -3.09 -16.54
C PHE A 346 -14.30 -2.78 -15.04
N THR A 347 -14.06 -1.52 -14.71
CA THR A 347 -13.96 -1.03 -13.34
C THR A 347 -15.04 0.02 -13.08
N LEU A 348 -15.64 -0.06 -11.90
CA LEU A 348 -16.61 0.90 -11.39
C LEU A 348 -15.95 1.69 -10.28
N PHE A 349 -16.17 3.01 -10.29
CA PHE A 349 -15.78 3.94 -9.23
C PHE A 349 -17.05 4.41 -8.54
N ALA A 350 -17.18 4.17 -7.25
CA ALA A 350 -18.42 4.41 -6.53
C ALA A 350 -18.46 5.80 -5.88
N ASP A 351 -19.60 6.16 -5.30
CA ASP A 351 -19.63 7.17 -4.25
C ASP A 351 -18.85 6.59 -3.05
N PRO A 352 -17.88 7.32 -2.47
CA PRO A 352 -16.88 6.71 -1.59
C PRO A 352 -17.47 6.26 -0.24
N ASP A 353 -18.74 6.55 0.05
CA ASP A 353 -19.45 5.95 1.19
C ASP A 353 -19.73 4.44 1.01
N TRP A 354 -19.66 3.91 -0.21
CA TRP A 354 -20.09 2.56 -0.56
C TRP A 354 -18.94 1.60 -0.75
N PHE A 355 -18.92 0.53 0.03
CA PHE A 355 -18.03 -0.61 -0.21
C PHE A 355 -18.80 -1.75 -0.89
N LEU A 356 -18.38 -2.09 -2.11
CA LEU A 356 -19.12 -2.97 -3.01
C LEU A 356 -18.47 -4.35 -3.10
N PHE A 357 -19.23 -5.36 -2.72
CA PHE A 357 -18.87 -6.78 -2.89
C PHE A 357 -19.88 -7.49 -3.79
N ALA A 358 -19.60 -8.73 -4.21
CA ALA A 358 -20.52 -9.51 -5.04
C ALA A 358 -20.72 -10.92 -4.52
N THR A 359 -21.94 -11.24 -4.05
CA THR A 359 -22.29 -12.62 -3.65
C THR A 359 -23.30 -13.26 -4.56
N GLY A 360 -23.44 -14.59 -4.44
CA GLY A 360 -24.50 -15.35 -5.13
C GLY A 360 -25.81 -15.21 -4.40
N GLY A 361 -26.93 -15.27 -5.11
CA GLY A 361 -28.22 -15.33 -4.45
C GLY A 361 -29.38 -14.80 -5.26
N ALA A 362 -30.55 -14.82 -4.62
CA ALA A 362 -31.77 -14.23 -5.14
C ALA A 362 -31.74 -12.70 -5.01
N ALA A 363 -32.71 -12.05 -5.65
CA ALA A 363 -32.97 -10.62 -5.49
C ALA A 363 -33.14 -10.26 -4.00
N CYS A 364 -32.83 -9.01 -3.66
CA CYS A 364 -32.93 -8.45 -2.33
C CYS A 364 -34.41 -8.41 -1.90
N ALA A 365 -34.74 -9.10 -0.81
CA ALA A 365 -36.11 -9.08 -0.28
C ALA A 365 -36.50 -7.71 0.28
N THR A 366 -35.51 -6.96 0.77
CA THR A 366 -35.62 -5.58 1.24
C THR A 366 -34.33 -4.84 0.84
N PRO A 367 -34.31 -3.49 0.80
CA PRO A 367 -33.08 -2.74 0.54
C PRO A 367 -31.95 -3.08 1.52
N ALA A 368 -32.29 -3.23 2.81
CA ALA A 368 -31.35 -3.61 3.87
C ALA A 368 -30.85 -5.06 3.77
N ALA A 369 -31.40 -5.90 2.89
CA ALA A 369 -30.88 -7.24 2.65
C ALA A 369 -29.65 -7.26 1.73
N CYS A 370 -29.29 -6.10 1.15
CA CYS A 370 -28.18 -5.94 0.21
C CYS A 370 -27.36 -4.68 0.40
N ALA A 371 -27.78 -3.71 1.22
CA ALA A 371 -26.96 -2.56 1.58
C ALA A 371 -27.20 -2.20 3.05
N THR A 372 -26.15 -2.22 3.88
CA THR A 372 -26.23 -1.95 5.32
C THR A 372 -24.97 -1.31 5.84
N ILE A 373 -25.09 -0.51 6.91
CA ILE A 373 -23.94 -0.10 7.72
C ILE A 373 -23.71 -1.20 8.77
N PRO A 374 -22.58 -1.91 8.77
CA PRO A 374 -22.26 -2.89 9.80
C PRO A 374 -22.24 -2.27 11.20
N ALA A 375 -22.38 -3.10 12.23
CA ALA A 375 -22.18 -2.63 13.59
C ALA A 375 -20.70 -2.30 13.80
N ARG A 376 -20.41 -1.16 14.43
CA ARG A 376 -19.06 -0.81 14.88
C ARG A 376 -18.64 -1.74 16.01
N THR A 377 -17.57 -2.50 15.80
CA THR A 377 -17.04 -3.51 16.73
C THR A 377 -15.51 -3.51 16.67
N ASN A 378 -14.85 -4.43 17.36
CA ASN A 378 -13.38 -4.61 17.24
C ASN A 378 -12.93 -5.17 15.88
N GLN A 379 -13.84 -5.27 14.91
CA GLN A 379 -13.64 -5.68 13.52
C GLN A 379 -14.62 -4.85 12.67
N SER A 380 -14.35 -3.56 12.54
CA SER A 380 -15.19 -2.64 11.78
C SER A 380 -14.38 -1.71 10.91
N PHE A 381 -14.94 -1.38 9.75
CA PHE A 381 -14.34 -0.59 8.69
C PHE A 381 -15.21 0.64 8.44
N ALA A 382 -14.58 1.80 8.28
CA ALA A 382 -15.24 3.07 7.99
C ALA A 382 -14.36 4.05 7.20
N TRP A 383 -13.27 3.55 6.63
CA TRP A 383 -12.30 4.30 5.86
C TRP A 383 -12.16 3.57 4.53
N ASN A 384 -12.81 4.11 3.51
CA ASN A 384 -12.78 3.55 2.17
C ASN A 384 -11.64 4.19 1.37
N HIS A 385 -11.03 3.41 0.50
CA HIS A 385 -9.88 3.79 -0.32
C HIS A 385 -9.80 2.85 -1.53
N GLY A 386 -8.98 3.20 -2.53
CA GLY A 386 -8.92 2.51 -3.82
C GLY A 386 -9.60 3.27 -4.98
N ASP A 387 -10.28 4.38 -4.69
CA ASP A 387 -11.13 5.14 -5.62
C ASP A 387 -10.52 6.50 -6.05
N ILE A 388 -11.23 7.25 -6.91
CA ILE A 388 -10.73 8.41 -7.67
C ILE A 388 -10.96 9.77 -7.00
N GLN A 389 -11.59 9.79 -5.83
CA GLN A 389 -11.90 11.01 -5.10
C GLN A 389 -10.60 11.63 -4.57
N ASP A 390 -10.57 12.95 -4.48
CA ASP A 390 -9.34 13.70 -4.21
C ASP A 390 -8.75 13.33 -2.84
N GLU A 391 -9.58 13.11 -1.83
CA GLU A 391 -9.18 12.67 -0.49
C GLU A 391 -8.50 11.29 -0.46
N ILE A 392 -8.77 10.43 -1.43
CA ILE A 392 -8.17 9.10 -1.59
C ILE A 392 -6.94 9.18 -2.50
N ALA A 393 -7.06 9.84 -3.65
CA ALA A 393 -6.05 9.85 -4.70
C ALA A 393 -4.91 10.86 -4.49
N SER A 394 -5.19 12.01 -3.86
CA SER A 394 -4.20 13.08 -3.65
C SER A 394 -3.37 12.82 -2.39
N THR A 395 -2.24 12.15 -2.59
CA THR A 395 -1.28 11.82 -1.53
C THR A 395 -0.13 12.83 -1.44
N TRP A 396 0.80 12.59 -0.53
CA TRP A 396 2.00 13.41 -0.33
C TRP A 396 3.24 12.53 -0.27
N VAL A 397 4.36 13.09 -0.69
CA VAL A 397 5.69 12.51 -0.47
C VAL A 397 6.63 13.56 0.10
N GLY A 398 7.31 13.21 1.19
CA GLY A 398 8.35 14.01 1.83
C GLY A 398 9.73 13.44 1.55
N TYR A 399 10.65 14.29 1.07
CA TYR A 399 12.06 13.95 0.88
C TYR A 399 12.94 14.80 1.80
N VAL A 400 13.84 14.16 2.54
CA VAL A 400 14.80 14.86 3.41
C VAL A 400 16.15 14.17 3.30
N GLY A 401 17.18 14.89 2.86
CA GLY A 401 18.53 14.34 2.79
C GLY A 401 19.49 15.16 1.93
N PRO A 402 20.71 14.64 1.71
CA PRO A 402 21.67 15.26 0.80
C PRO A 402 21.10 15.44 -0.60
N GLY A 403 21.33 16.62 -1.21
CA GLY A 403 20.87 16.92 -2.57
C GLY A 403 19.39 17.29 -2.69
N VAL A 404 18.63 17.33 -1.59
CA VAL A 404 17.22 17.76 -1.57
C VAL A 404 17.12 19.19 -1.06
N GLN A 405 16.38 20.05 -1.77
CA GLN A 405 16.11 21.42 -1.35
C GLN A 405 15.21 21.46 -0.12
N HIS A 406 15.40 22.46 0.75
CA HIS A 406 14.46 22.73 1.82
C HIS A 406 13.31 23.62 1.31
N LEU A 407 12.23 22.98 0.86
CA LEU A 407 10.99 23.62 0.42
C LEU A 407 9.90 23.43 1.48
N THR A 408 9.14 24.47 1.78
CA THR A 408 7.96 24.37 2.67
C THR A 408 6.72 24.18 1.81
N ASN A 409 5.99 23.08 1.98
CA ASN A 409 4.73 22.75 1.30
C ASN A 409 4.73 23.09 -0.21
N SER A 410 5.51 22.33 -0.96
CA SER A 410 5.66 22.50 -2.41
C SER A 410 4.41 22.00 -3.16
N ASP A 411 3.95 22.76 -4.16
CA ASP A 411 2.88 22.38 -5.09
C ASP A 411 3.42 21.66 -6.34
N VAL A 412 4.57 21.01 -6.21
CA VAL A 412 5.18 20.27 -7.32
C VAL A 412 4.34 19.02 -7.55
N TRP A 413 3.70 18.97 -8.71
CA TRP A 413 2.91 17.83 -9.12
C TRP A 413 3.82 16.63 -9.45
N SER A 414 3.55 15.50 -8.81
CA SER A 414 4.17 14.19 -9.04
C SER A 414 3.15 13.08 -8.80
N ASP A 415 3.40 11.89 -9.34
CA ASP A 415 2.68 10.66 -8.93
C ASP A 415 3.63 9.66 -8.24
N HIS A 416 3.10 8.61 -7.61
CA HIS A 416 3.92 7.63 -6.90
C HIS A 416 4.99 6.96 -7.76
N THR A 417 4.76 6.83 -9.07
CA THR A 417 5.74 6.23 -10.00
C THR A 417 7.00 7.08 -10.14
N ASP A 418 6.95 8.36 -9.77
CA ASP A 418 8.07 9.29 -9.78
C ASP A 418 9.01 9.09 -8.55
N VAL A 419 8.56 8.39 -7.50
CA VAL A 419 9.30 8.27 -6.24
C VAL A 419 10.61 7.53 -6.42
N ARG A 420 10.55 6.34 -7.03
CA ARG A 420 11.71 5.49 -7.26
C ARG A 420 12.78 6.13 -8.15
N PRO A 421 12.50 6.62 -9.37
CA PRO A 421 13.52 7.27 -10.19
C PRO A 421 14.13 8.49 -9.50
N THR A 422 13.34 9.22 -8.70
CA THR A 422 13.84 10.35 -7.89
C THR A 422 14.82 9.88 -6.82
N MET A 423 14.50 8.82 -6.08
CA MET A 423 15.40 8.20 -5.09
C MET A 423 16.71 7.73 -5.74
N LEU A 424 16.62 6.94 -6.83
CA LEU A 424 17.80 6.41 -7.51
C LEU A 424 18.68 7.54 -8.05
N SER A 425 18.09 8.60 -8.61
CA SER A 425 18.83 9.78 -9.06
C SER A 425 19.57 10.48 -7.90
N LEU A 426 18.94 10.68 -6.75
CA LEU A 426 19.58 11.28 -5.56
C LEU A 426 20.73 10.43 -5.01
N LEU A 427 20.59 9.11 -5.10
CA LEU A 427 21.58 8.14 -4.66
C LEU A 427 22.65 7.84 -5.72
N ASN A 428 22.56 8.47 -6.90
CA ASN A 428 23.43 8.20 -8.05
C ASN A 428 23.46 6.71 -8.45
N LEU A 429 22.28 6.09 -8.41
CA LEU A 429 22.00 4.73 -8.85
C LEU A 429 21.17 4.74 -10.12
N VAL A 430 21.18 3.62 -10.84
CA VAL A 430 20.45 3.44 -12.09
C VAL A 430 19.71 2.12 -12.01
N ASP A 431 18.49 2.12 -12.54
CA ASP A 431 17.72 0.91 -12.70
C ASP A 431 17.93 0.26 -14.07
N ASP A 432 17.75 -1.06 -14.14
CA ASP A 432 17.86 -1.80 -15.40
C ASP A 432 16.56 -1.78 -16.21
N TYR A 433 15.46 -1.32 -15.60
CA TYR A 433 14.16 -1.21 -16.24
C TYR A 433 13.73 0.24 -16.41
N ARG A 434 12.82 0.43 -17.36
CA ARG A 434 12.21 1.73 -17.62
C ARG A 434 11.12 1.98 -16.57
N HIS A 435 11.18 3.15 -15.93
CA HIS A 435 10.11 3.63 -15.06
C HIS A 435 8.96 4.24 -15.86
N ASP A 436 7.74 4.10 -15.36
CA ASP A 436 6.58 4.87 -15.81
C ASP A 436 6.69 6.35 -15.39
N GLY A 437 7.31 6.58 -14.22
CA GLY A 437 7.57 7.90 -13.68
C GLY A 437 8.82 8.59 -14.23
N ARG A 438 9.04 9.80 -13.72
CA ARG A 438 10.18 10.66 -14.01
C ARG A 438 10.91 11.03 -12.72
N VAL A 439 12.13 11.53 -12.89
CA VAL A 439 12.83 12.22 -11.80
C VAL A 439 12.13 13.56 -11.50
N VAL A 440 11.77 13.80 -10.24
CA VAL A 440 11.25 15.08 -9.74
C VAL A 440 12.44 15.99 -9.43
N PHE A 441 13.07 16.53 -10.46
CA PHE A 441 14.25 17.38 -10.31
C PHE A 441 13.94 18.77 -9.72
N GLU A 442 12.66 19.14 -9.63
CA GLU A 442 12.19 20.39 -9.03
C GLU A 442 12.57 20.51 -7.56
N ILE A 443 12.59 19.39 -6.83
CA ILE A 443 12.94 19.31 -5.40
C ILE A 443 14.46 19.12 -5.16
N MET A 444 15.26 18.95 -6.22
CA MET A 444 16.69 18.67 -6.10
C MET A 444 17.53 19.94 -6.04
N ASP A 445 18.54 19.96 -5.18
CA ASP A 445 19.45 21.09 -5.04
C ASP A 445 20.28 21.31 -6.33
N ASP A 446 20.54 22.57 -6.68
CA ASP A 446 21.31 22.92 -7.87
C ASP A 446 22.73 22.31 -7.89
N SER A 447 23.28 21.97 -6.71
CA SER A 447 24.58 21.30 -6.59
C SER A 447 24.60 19.88 -7.13
N VAL A 448 23.46 19.17 -7.11
CA VAL A 448 23.35 17.79 -7.60
C VAL A 448 22.81 17.70 -9.02
N LEU A 449 22.30 18.82 -9.57
CA LEU A 449 21.80 18.87 -10.94
C LEU A 449 22.91 19.09 -11.99
N PRO A 450 22.85 18.39 -13.15
CA PRO A 450 23.73 18.65 -14.29
C PRO A 450 23.66 20.11 -14.78
N ALA A 451 24.76 20.61 -15.34
CA ALA A 451 24.83 22.00 -15.84
C ALA A 451 23.80 22.31 -16.94
N SER A 452 23.49 21.34 -17.79
CA SER A 452 22.44 21.45 -18.83
C SER A 452 21.06 21.65 -18.19
N MET A 453 20.71 20.84 -17.18
CA MET A 453 19.42 20.97 -16.48
C MET A 453 19.25 22.33 -15.81
N LYS A 454 20.34 22.89 -15.26
CA LYS A 454 20.32 24.25 -14.68
C LYS A 454 20.11 25.34 -15.73
N THR A 455 20.75 25.20 -16.88
CA THR A 455 20.68 26.20 -17.96
C THR A 455 19.28 26.28 -18.56
N ASP A 456 18.63 25.12 -18.76
CA ASP A 456 17.33 25.02 -19.42
C ASP A 456 16.18 24.71 -18.44
N ARG A 457 16.36 25.01 -17.15
CA ARG A 457 15.47 24.57 -16.05
C ARG A 457 14.00 24.86 -16.32
N ALA A 458 13.65 26.10 -16.68
CA ALA A 458 12.26 26.49 -16.90
C ALA A 458 11.60 25.71 -18.06
N THR A 459 12.33 25.48 -19.14
CA THR A 459 11.84 24.71 -20.29
C THR A 459 11.65 23.24 -19.93
N LEU A 460 12.62 22.65 -19.20
CA LEU A 460 12.52 21.26 -18.74
C LEU A 460 11.39 21.07 -17.74
N GLN A 461 11.19 22.02 -16.81
CA GLN A 461 10.08 21.97 -15.84
C GLN A 461 8.74 22.00 -16.56
N HIS A 462 8.56 22.90 -17.51
CA HIS A 462 7.32 22.97 -18.28
C HIS A 462 7.06 21.67 -19.05
N LEU A 463 8.09 21.11 -19.69
CA LEU A 463 7.99 19.82 -20.38
C LEU A 463 7.62 18.68 -19.42
N ALA A 464 8.25 18.62 -18.25
CA ALA A 464 8.01 17.59 -17.24
C ALA A 464 6.57 17.65 -16.69
N GLN A 465 6.08 18.85 -16.39
CA GLN A 465 4.71 19.08 -15.92
C GLN A 465 3.68 18.65 -16.96
N VAL A 466 3.83 19.08 -18.22
CA VAL A 466 2.90 18.69 -19.30
C VAL A 466 2.96 17.19 -19.58
N TYR A 467 4.16 16.60 -19.57
CA TYR A 467 4.33 15.17 -19.78
C TYR A 467 3.57 14.35 -18.72
N LYS A 468 3.66 14.74 -17.45
CA LYS A 468 2.97 14.03 -16.37
C LYS A 468 1.46 14.15 -16.42
N GLN A 469 0.92 15.30 -16.81
CA GLN A 469 -0.53 15.44 -17.04
C GLN A 469 -1.05 14.54 -18.17
N ILE A 470 -0.16 14.04 -19.04
CA ILE A 470 -0.49 13.07 -20.10
C ILE A 470 -0.26 11.64 -19.64
N SER A 471 0.79 11.37 -18.86
CA SER A 471 1.29 10.01 -18.62
C SER A 471 0.91 9.40 -17.28
N ALA A 472 0.33 10.17 -16.36
CA ALA A 472 -0.04 9.67 -15.05
C ALA A 472 -1.48 9.17 -15.01
N SER A 473 -1.76 8.19 -14.15
CA SER A 473 -3.10 7.66 -13.92
C SER A 473 -4.10 8.70 -13.39
N PHE A 474 -3.61 9.73 -12.69
CA PHE A 474 -4.40 10.87 -12.19
C PHE A 474 -4.09 12.19 -12.91
N GLY A 475 -3.44 12.14 -14.08
CA GLY A 475 -3.18 13.33 -14.90
C GLY A 475 -4.43 13.83 -15.64
N ASP A 476 -4.39 15.08 -16.12
CA ASP A 476 -5.48 15.72 -16.87
C ASP A 476 -6.05 14.83 -17.99
N LEU A 477 -5.20 14.11 -18.74
CA LEU A 477 -5.66 13.23 -19.82
C LEU A 477 -6.56 12.13 -19.26
N ALA A 478 -6.08 11.39 -18.26
CA ALA A 478 -6.77 10.25 -17.68
C ALA A 478 -8.08 10.67 -17.01
N MET A 479 -8.04 11.74 -16.20
CA MET A 479 -9.26 12.21 -15.52
C MET A 479 -10.28 12.79 -16.50
N THR A 480 -9.84 13.44 -17.58
CA THR A 480 -10.76 13.94 -18.62
C THR A 480 -11.40 12.80 -19.41
N THR A 481 -10.65 11.75 -19.75
CA THR A 481 -11.19 10.62 -20.51
C THR A 481 -12.14 9.77 -19.67
N LEU A 482 -11.88 9.64 -18.36
CA LEU A 482 -12.76 8.93 -17.44
C LEU A 482 -14.16 9.58 -17.36
N VAL A 483 -14.21 10.92 -17.33
CA VAL A 483 -15.48 11.68 -17.41
C VAL A 483 -16.21 11.42 -18.73
N VAL A 484 -15.49 11.17 -19.83
CA VAL A 484 -16.09 10.87 -21.15
C VAL A 484 -16.51 9.41 -21.28
N SER A 485 -15.82 8.50 -20.58
CA SER A 485 -16.11 7.06 -20.54
C SER A 485 -17.39 6.73 -19.78
N THR A 486 -17.74 7.56 -18.80
CA THR A 486 -18.91 7.44 -17.91
C THR A 486 -20.17 8.02 -18.55
#